data_AF-A0A7C4RGY7-F1
#
_entry.id   AF-A0A7C4RGY7-F1
#
_cell.length_a   1.000
_cell.length_b   1.000
_cell.length_c   1.000
_cell.angle_alpha   90.00
_cell.angle_beta   90.00
_cell.angle_gamma   90.00
#
_symmetry.space_group_name_H-M   'P 1'
#
loop_
_entity.id
_entity.type
_entity.pdbx_description
1 polymer ?
#
loop_
_entity_poly.entity_id
_entity_poly.type
_entity_poly.pdbx_seq_one_letter_code
_entity_poly.pdbx_strand_id
1 'polypeptide(L)'
;MFKRKQKIAQKIVSISSARNFGAKKARGDIVIFFDDDVVLEKNYIKEILYVFEKYPQALGVQGLIVNTSYSHFWNSVKKIFFYWHADAEMCKMLPSGKTKFAYAPKNIITCEWLFGLNAAYKKQVFNEFGFNEKLLGYSLGEDKEFSYKIYKKYPESLFLTPYARALHLPPQIRNSNRLQEYIVTAYPISFFYNNIEQTLKNKLVFIWSEIGRIILRIVWALPNAKSIRNIITSYVDTVKHIKNVKKEDYSFIFKQRKFNTRI
;
A
#
# COMPACT_ATOMS: atom_id res chain seq x y z
N MET A 1 -5.12 24.87 42.66
CA MET A 1 -5.81 25.06 41.35
C MET A 1 -4.96 24.41 40.26
N PHE A 2 -5.25 23.15 39.92
CA PHE A 2 -4.42 22.34 39.02
C PHE A 2 -4.62 22.75 37.55
N LYS A 3 -3.58 23.31 36.92
CA LYS A 3 -3.51 23.45 35.46
C LYS A 3 -3.37 22.05 34.83
N ARG A 4 -4.42 21.60 34.12
CA ARG A 4 -4.40 20.41 33.26
C ARG A 4 -3.25 20.55 32.25
N LYS A 5 -2.18 19.76 32.42
CA LYS A 5 -1.24 19.47 31.34
C LYS A 5 -2.00 18.69 30.27
N GLN A 6 -2.33 19.35 29.17
CA GLN A 6 -2.83 18.72 27.96
C GLN A 6 -1.73 17.75 27.48
N LYS A 7 -1.93 16.44 27.65
CA LYS A 7 -1.06 15.41 27.08
C LYS A 7 -1.12 15.58 25.56
N ILE A 8 -0.10 16.17 24.97
CA ILE A 8 0.14 16.07 23.54
C ILE A 8 0.42 14.59 23.29
N ALA A 9 -0.59 13.87 22.77
CA ALA A 9 -0.38 12.52 22.27
C ALA A 9 0.73 12.62 21.22
N GLN A 10 1.85 11.92 21.44
CA GLN A 10 2.94 11.82 20.47
C GLN A 10 2.33 11.46 19.10
N LYS A 11 2.49 12.37 18.14
CA LYS A 11 1.97 12.20 16.77
C LYS A 11 2.74 11.03 16.17
N ILE A 12 2.10 9.86 16.06
CA ILE A 12 2.69 8.70 15.40
C ILE A 12 3.07 9.14 14.00
N VAL A 13 4.38 9.10 13.69
CA VAL A 13 4.89 9.45 12.36
C VAL A 13 4.32 8.44 11.37
N SER A 14 3.78 8.96 10.27
CA SER A 14 3.13 8.21 9.21
C SER A 14 3.83 8.55 7.90
N ILE A 15 4.15 7.53 7.10
CA ILE A 15 4.73 7.74 5.76
C ILE A 15 3.76 8.56 4.89
N SER A 16 2.44 8.39 5.06
CA SER A 16 1.43 9.21 4.38
C SER A 16 1.59 10.71 4.68
N SER A 17 1.72 11.08 5.96
CA SER A 17 1.89 12.49 6.34
C SER A 17 3.23 13.06 5.83
N ALA A 18 4.29 12.26 5.82
CA ALA A 18 5.59 12.67 5.27
C ALA A 18 5.52 12.90 3.75
N ARG A 19 4.88 11.98 3.00
CA ARG A 19 4.67 12.12 1.55
C ARG A 19 3.80 13.33 1.22
N ASN A 20 2.72 13.58 1.96
CA ASN A 20 1.90 14.78 1.78
C ASN A 20 2.68 16.07 2.05
N PHE A 21 3.49 16.10 3.11
CA PHE A 21 4.33 17.25 3.43
C PHE A 21 5.36 17.52 2.32
N GLY A 22 6.05 16.47 1.86
CA GLY A 22 6.99 16.54 0.74
C GLY A 22 6.33 17.03 -0.54
N ALA A 23 5.18 16.45 -0.89
CA ALA A 23 4.36 16.87 -2.01
C ALA A 23 4.03 18.35 -1.92
N LYS A 24 3.55 18.84 -0.77
CA LYS A 24 3.22 20.26 -0.55
C LYS A 24 4.42 21.19 -0.77
N LYS A 25 5.63 20.78 -0.38
CA LYS A 25 6.86 21.57 -0.50
C LYS A 25 7.51 21.51 -1.88
N ALA A 26 7.24 20.47 -2.66
CA ALA A 26 7.76 20.31 -4.01
C ALA A 26 7.33 21.47 -4.93
N ARG A 27 8.27 21.96 -5.74
CA ARG A 27 8.08 23.08 -6.69
C ARG A 27 8.05 22.65 -8.15
N GLY A 28 8.50 21.44 -8.46
CA GLY A 28 8.48 20.91 -9.82
C GLY A 28 7.08 20.48 -10.26
N ASP A 29 6.86 20.44 -11.56
CA ASP A 29 5.60 20.00 -12.17
C ASP A 29 5.33 18.51 -11.97
N ILE A 30 6.38 17.74 -11.71
CA ILE A 30 6.33 16.32 -11.39
C ILE A 30 6.99 16.10 -10.03
N VAL A 31 6.31 15.35 -9.17
CA VAL A 31 6.78 14.94 -7.85
C VAL A 31 7.06 13.44 -7.90
N ILE A 32 8.30 13.04 -7.65
CA ILE A 32 8.71 11.64 -7.62
C ILE A 32 8.98 11.21 -6.18
N PHE A 33 8.41 10.08 -5.78
CA PHE A 33 8.65 9.47 -4.47
C PHE A 33 9.61 8.30 -4.63
N PHE A 34 10.62 8.27 -3.76
CA PHE A 34 11.53 7.15 -3.61
C PHE A 34 11.59 6.75 -2.14
N ASP A 35 11.63 5.45 -1.88
CA ASP A 35 12.01 4.92 -0.57
C ASP A 35 13.56 4.94 -0.43
N ASP A 36 14.06 4.85 0.79
CA ASP A 36 15.50 4.96 1.11
C ASP A 36 16.33 3.71 0.74
N ASP A 37 15.66 2.63 0.36
CA ASP A 37 16.22 1.35 -0.04
C ASP A 37 16.07 1.08 -1.56
N VAL A 38 16.01 2.14 -2.37
CA VAL A 38 15.86 2.05 -3.83
C VAL A 38 17.12 2.47 -4.58
N VAL A 39 17.55 1.65 -5.55
CA VAL A 39 18.65 1.96 -6.48
C VAL A 39 18.09 2.12 -7.89
N LEU A 40 18.37 3.26 -8.52
CA LEU A 40 17.85 3.60 -9.85
C LEU A 40 18.88 3.30 -10.94
N GLU A 41 18.43 2.77 -12.07
CA GLU A 41 19.27 2.74 -13.28
C GLU A 41 19.49 4.16 -13.83
N LYS A 42 20.60 4.38 -14.54
CA LYS A 42 21.07 5.71 -15.00
C LYS A 42 19.99 6.53 -15.72
N ASN A 43 19.15 5.88 -16.53
CA ASN A 43 18.12 6.56 -17.34
C ASN A 43 16.74 6.62 -16.66
N TYR A 44 16.60 6.18 -15.41
CA TYR A 44 15.30 6.03 -14.73
C TYR A 44 14.41 7.28 -14.86
N ILE A 45 14.92 8.44 -14.47
CA ILE A 45 14.14 9.69 -14.47
C ILE A 45 13.77 10.09 -15.90
N LYS A 46 14.70 9.96 -16.86
CA LYS A 46 14.44 10.26 -18.27
C LYS A 46 13.28 9.43 -18.82
N GLU A 47 13.28 8.14 -18.52
CA GLU A 47 12.23 7.22 -18.99
C GLU A 47 10.87 7.49 -18.32
N ILE A 48 10.85 7.94 -17.05
CA ILE A 48 9.61 8.41 -16.41
C ILE A 48 9.07 9.66 -17.11
N LEU A 49 9.92 10.66 -17.37
CA LEU A 49 9.52 11.90 -18.03
C LEU A 49 9.01 11.66 -19.44
N TYR A 50 9.66 10.76 -20.20
CA TYR A 50 9.20 10.35 -21.53
C TYR A 50 7.76 9.84 -21.54
N VAL A 51 7.31 9.12 -20.50
CA VAL A 51 5.90 8.67 -20.40
C VAL A 51 4.96 9.86 -20.25
N PHE A 52 5.29 10.86 -19.43
CA PHE A 52 4.47 12.05 -19.27
C PHE A 52 4.38 12.90 -20.54
N GLU A 53 5.46 12.95 -21.33
CA GLU A 53 5.49 13.60 -22.64
C GLU A 53 4.64 12.83 -23.67
N LYS A 54 4.83 11.50 -23.73
CA LYS A 54 4.14 10.62 -24.68
C LYS A 54 2.64 10.49 -24.40
N TYR A 55 2.24 10.53 -23.13
CA TYR A 55 0.85 10.37 -22.69
C TYR A 55 0.43 11.60 -21.88
N PRO A 56 -0.04 12.68 -22.53
CA PRO A 56 -0.42 13.92 -21.85
C PRO A 56 -1.49 13.75 -20.76
N GLN A 57 -2.33 12.72 -20.88
CA GLN A 57 -3.34 12.35 -19.87
C GLN A 57 -2.76 11.68 -18.62
N ALA A 58 -1.48 11.29 -18.63
CA ALA A 58 -0.83 10.67 -17.48
C ALA A 58 -0.83 11.62 -16.28
N LEU A 59 -1.34 11.12 -15.16
CA LEU A 59 -1.32 11.75 -13.85
C LEU A 59 -0.32 11.07 -12.91
N GLY A 60 -0.01 9.79 -13.15
CA GLY A 60 1.02 9.06 -12.41
C GLY A 60 1.75 8.03 -13.26
N VAL A 61 3.04 7.85 -13.00
CA VAL A 61 3.91 6.90 -13.71
C VAL A 61 4.82 6.21 -12.69
N GLN A 62 4.94 4.89 -12.77
CA GLN A 62 5.95 4.14 -12.02
C GLN A 62 6.95 3.46 -12.95
N GLY A 63 8.16 3.22 -12.42
CA GLY A 63 9.14 2.35 -13.05
C GLY A 63 8.96 0.89 -12.66
N LEU A 64 9.65 0.00 -13.37
CA LEU A 64 9.69 -1.44 -13.11
C LEU A 64 10.70 -1.78 -12.02
N ILE A 65 10.27 -2.60 -11.04
CA ILE A 65 11.15 -3.19 -10.04
C ILE A 65 11.73 -4.50 -10.56
N VAL A 66 13.02 -4.47 -10.92
CA VAL A 66 13.65 -5.52 -11.74
C VAL A 66 14.11 -6.73 -10.93
N ASN A 67 14.29 -6.57 -9.62
CA ASN A 67 14.69 -7.62 -8.70
C ASN A 67 13.50 -8.26 -7.96
N THR A 68 12.31 -8.16 -8.54
CA THR A 68 11.11 -8.80 -7.97
C THR A 68 11.11 -10.29 -8.29
N SER A 69 11.34 -11.13 -7.28
CA SER A 69 11.21 -12.58 -7.40
C SER A 69 9.96 -13.09 -6.69
N TYR A 70 9.29 -14.07 -7.28
CA TYR A 70 8.15 -14.75 -6.67
C TYR A 70 8.18 -16.24 -6.99
N SER A 71 7.66 -17.05 -6.07
CA SER A 71 7.45 -18.48 -6.31
C SER A 71 6.23 -18.70 -7.20
N HIS A 72 6.39 -19.38 -8.33
CA HIS A 72 5.29 -19.72 -9.23
C HIS A 72 4.16 -20.49 -8.51
N PHE A 73 4.52 -21.47 -7.68
CA PHE A 73 3.56 -22.24 -6.88
C PHE A 73 2.73 -21.32 -5.98
N TRP A 74 3.39 -20.50 -5.14
CA TRP A 74 2.67 -19.59 -4.26
C TRP A 74 1.89 -18.53 -5.02
N ASN A 75 2.35 -18.12 -6.20
CA ASN A 75 1.60 -17.20 -7.06
C ASN A 75 0.29 -17.81 -7.54
N SER A 76 0.30 -19.08 -7.95
CA SER A 76 -0.91 -19.82 -8.32
C SER A 76 -1.86 -19.97 -7.14
N VAL A 77 -1.37 -20.30 -5.95
CA VAL A 77 -2.19 -20.37 -4.73
C VAL A 77 -2.85 -19.02 -4.42
N LYS A 78 -2.09 -17.92 -4.52
CA LYS A 78 -2.62 -16.56 -4.30
C LYS A 78 -3.69 -16.16 -5.32
N LYS A 79 -3.56 -16.59 -6.58
CA LYS A 79 -4.56 -16.39 -7.64
C LYS A 79 -5.89 -17.05 -7.31
N ILE A 80 -5.87 -18.29 -6.81
CA ILE A 80 -7.08 -19.03 -6.40
C ILE A 80 -7.87 -18.23 -5.35
N PHE A 81 -7.17 -17.59 -4.41
CA PHE A 81 -7.79 -16.80 -3.35
C PHE A 81 -8.07 -15.34 -3.74
N PHE A 82 -7.88 -14.92 -5.00
CA PHE A 82 -7.96 -13.50 -5.37
C PHE A 82 -7.11 -12.61 -4.44
N TYR A 83 -6.00 -13.15 -3.93
CA TYR A 83 -5.06 -12.42 -3.08
C TYR A 83 -4.09 -11.60 -3.94
N TRP A 84 -3.15 -10.85 -3.35
CA TRP A 84 -2.14 -10.16 -4.18
C TRP A 84 -1.40 -11.20 -5.01
N HIS A 85 -1.06 -10.92 -6.26
CA HIS A 85 -0.27 -11.84 -7.09
C HIS A 85 0.42 -11.15 -8.26
N ALA A 86 1.48 -11.79 -8.73
CA ALA A 86 2.22 -11.37 -9.91
C ALA A 86 1.43 -11.74 -11.19
N ASP A 87 1.44 -10.81 -12.12
CA ASP A 87 0.95 -10.94 -13.49
C ASP A 87 2.04 -10.41 -14.43
N ALA A 88 2.12 -10.89 -15.67
CA ALA A 88 3.21 -10.46 -16.55
C ALA A 88 3.06 -8.97 -16.93
N GLU A 89 1.83 -8.56 -17.23
CA GLU A 89 1.55 -7.27 -17.89
C GLU A 89 0.40 -6.49 -17.24
N MET A 90 -0.05 -6.88 -16.04
CA MET A 90 -1.21 -6.24 -15.40
C MET A 90 -0.90 -5.64 -14.02
N CYS A 91 -1.19 -4.35 -13.89
CA CYS A 91 -1.25 -3.62 -12.62
C CYS A 91 -2.70 -3.23 -12.31
N LYS A 92 -3.48 -4.16 -11.75
CA LYS A 92 -4.93 -3.99 -11.56
C LYS A 92 -5.38 -4.20 -10.11
N MET A 93 -6.48 -3.55 -9.75
CA MET A 93 -7.20 -3.79 -8.50
C MET A 93 -8.17 -4.96 -8.67
N LEU A 94 -8.12 -5.92 -7.77
CA LEU A 94 -9.04 -7.04 -7.74
C LEU A 94 -10.34 -6.65 -6.99
N PRO A 95 -11.46 -7.32 -7.27
CA PRO A 95 -12.70 -7.15 -6.50
C PRO A 95 -12.56 -7.40 -4.99
N SER A 96 -11.50 -8.10 -4.56
CA SER A 96 -11.14 -8.29 -3.14
C SER A 96 -10.44 -7.08 -2.50
N GLY A 97 -10.14 -6.02 -3.27
CA GLY A 97 -9.28 -4.91 -2.83
C GLY A 97 -7.79 -5.27 -2.69
N LYS A 98 -7.40 -6.43 -3.21
CA LYS A 98 -6.00 -6.84 -3.41
C LYS A 98 -5.54 -6.48 -4.81
N THR A 99 -4.25 -6.64 -5.09
CA THR A 99 -3.67 -6.11 -6.33
C THR A 99 -2.96 -7.16 -7.16
N LYS A 100 -3.05 -7.01 -8.47
CA LYS A 100 -2.11 -7.60 -9.43
C LYS A 100 -0.97 -6.63 -9.65
N PHE A 101 0.25 -7.14 -9.72
CA PHE A 101 1.42 -6.34 -10.11
C PHE A 101 2.12 -6.94 -11.32
N ALA A 102 2.50 -6.08 -12.28
CA ALA A 102 3.26 -6.48 -13.45
C ALA A 102 4.73 -6.70 -13.08
N TYR A 103 5.30 -7.87 -13.41
CA TYR A 103 6.72 -8.17 -13.15
C TYR A 103 7.58 -8.20 -14.42
N ALA A 104 6.99 -8.40 -15.60
CA ALA A 104 7.71 -8.45 -16.87
C ALA A 104 6.92 -7.82 -18.03
N PRO A 105 6.46 -6.56 -17.90
CA PRO A 105 5.77 -5.88 -18.99
C PRO A 105 6.73 -5.60 -20.14
N LYS A 106 6.32 -5.91 -21.37
CA LYS A 106 7.13 -5.64 -22.56
C LYS A 106 7.00 -4.22 -23.08
N ASN A 107 5.87 -3.58 -22.80
CA ASN A 107 5.53 -2.24 -23.26
C ASN A 107 5.09 -1.37 -22.07
N ILE A 108 4.94 -0.07 -22.30
CA ILE A 108 4.27 0.82 -21.36
C ILE A 108 2.82 0.35 -21.23
N ILE A 109 2.37 0.11 -20.00
CA ILE A 109 1.01 -0.37 -19.71
C ILE A 109 0.25 0.63 -18.84
N THR A 110 -1.08 0.65 -18.99
CA THR A 110 -1.96 1.36 -18.06
C THR A 110 -2.10 0.57 -16.76
N CYS A 111 -2.28 1.29 -15.67
CA CYS A 111 -2.38 0.76 -14.32
C CYS A 111 -3.65 1.28 -13.64
N GLU A 112 -4.14 0.54 -12.66
CA GLU A 112 -5.22 0.98 -11.77
C GLU A 112 -4.67 1.44 -10.42
N TRP A 113 -3.41 1.11 -10.11
CA TRP A 113 -2.70 1.50 -8.89
C TRP A 113 -1.18 1.51 -9.16
N LEU A 114 -0.42 2.22 -8.34
CA LEU A 114 1.04 2.33 -8.43
C LEU A 114 1.70 1.99 -7.08
N PHE A 115 2.93 1.48 -7.12
CA PHE A 115 3.80 1.23 -5.98
C PHE A 115 4.38 2.53 -5.44
N GLY A 116 4.29 2.76 -4.13
CA GLY A 116 4.73 4.00 -3.50
C GLY A 116 6.23 4.24 -3.52
N LEU A 117 7.02 3.18 -3.72
CA LEU A 117 8.49 3.21 -3.59
C LEU A 117 9.22 3.89 -4.75
N ASN A 118 8.58 4.06 -5.92
CA ASN A 118 9.19 4.69 -7.09
C ASN A 118 8.18 5.40 -8.02
N ALA A 119 7.01 5.79 -7.51
CA ALA A 119 5.98 6.44 -8.29
C ALA A 119 6.21 7.96 -8.43
N ALA A 120 5.99 8.45 -9.64
CA ALA A 120 5.95 9.86 -10.00
C ALA A 120 4.52 10.30 -10.27
N TYR A 121 4.17 11.52 -9.88
CA TYR A 121 2.85 12.10 -10.11
C TYR A 121 2.98 13.54 -10.61
N LYS A 122 2.06 13.98 -11.46
CA LYS A 122 1.93 15.41 -11.76
C LYS A 122 1.56 16.16 -10.48
N LYS A 123 2.22 17.29 -10.24
CA LYS A 123 2.03 18.13 -9.05
C LYS A 123 0.56 18.54 -8.84
N GLN A 124 -0.17 18.80 -9.93
CA GLN A 124 -1.58 19.17 -9.89
C GLN A 124 -2.50 18.10 -9.27
N VAL A 125 -2.10 16.83 -9.25
CA VAL A 125 -2.85 15.74 -8.59
C VAL A 125 -3.07 16.08 -7.12
N PHE A 126 -2.10 16.73 -6.48
CA PHE A 126 -2.16 17.07 -5.06
C PHE A 126 -3.05 18.28 -4.73
N ASN A 127 -3.66 18.92 -5.73
CA ASN A 127 -4.70 19.92 -5.51
C ASN A 127 -6.03 19.27 -5.11
N GLU A 128 -6.22 17.99 -5.46
CA GLU A 128 -7.45 17.24 -5.19
C GLU A 128 -7.22 16.02 -4.29
N PHE A 129 -6.11 15.30 -4.51
CA PHE A 129 -5.83 14.06 -3.78
C PHE A 129 -4.70 14.25 -2.76
N GLY A 130 -4.72 13.42 -1.73
CA GLY A 130 -3.62 13.29 -0.77
C GLY A 130 -3.53 11.86 -0.25
N PHE A 131 -2.34 11.46 0.20
CA PHE A 131 -2.15 10.20 0.90
C PHE A 131 -2.97 10.18 2.20
N ASN A 132 -3.50 9.01 2.56
CA ASN A 132 -4.38 8.87 3.71
C ASN A 132 -3.61 8.97 5.04
N GLU A 133 -3.69 10.13 5.69
CA GLU A 133 -3.00 10.38 6.98
C GLU A 133 -3.62 9.64 8.17
N LYS A 134 -4.78 9.00 8.01
CA LYS A 134 -5.36 8.12 9.04
C LYS A 134 -4.64 6.77 9.12
N LEU A 135 -3.88 6.40 8.09
CA LEU A 135 -3.00 5.23 8.11
C LEU A 135 -1.72 5.63 8.86
N LEU A 136 -1.57 5.15 10.09
CA LEU A 136 -0.48 5.48 11.00
C LEU A 136 0.66 4.45 10.92
N GLY A 137 1.88 4.85 11.33
CA GLY A 137 3.05 3.97 11.31
C GLY A 137 3.54 3.67 9.90
N TYR A 138 3.70 2.38 9.56
CA TYR A 138 4.09 1.94 8.20
C TYR A 138 3.05 2.28 7.12
N SER A 139 1.84 2.71 7.53
CA SER A 139 0.73 3.15 6.66
C SER A 139 0.28 2.18 5.57
N LEU A 140 0.67 0.91 5.64
CA LEU A 140 0.41 -0.15 4.66
C LEU A 140 -0.77 0.09 3.71
N GLY A 141 -0.45 0.30 2.44
CA GLY A 141 -1.42 0.37 1.35
C GLY A 141 -1.93 1.79 1.07
N GLU A 142 -1.30 2.80 1.66
CA GLU A 142 -1.49 4.21 1.37
C GLU A 142 -1.21 4.55 -0.10
N ASP A 143 -0.24 3.88 -0.71
CA ASP A 143 0.18 4.06 -2.09
C ASP A 143 -0.88 3.57 -3.08
N LYS A 144 -1.36 2.33 -2.89
CA LYS A 144 -2.46 1.78 -3.68
C LYS A 144 -3.77 2.53 -3.42
N GLU A 145 -4.00 3.05 -2.21
CA GLU A 145 -5.19 3.84 -1.92
C GLU A 145 -5.17 5.18 -2.65
N PHE A 146 -4.05 5.90 -2.55
CA PHE A 146 -3.86 7.17 -3.22
C PHE A 146 -4.00 7.02 -4.74
N SER A 147 -3.25 6.09 -5.33
CA SER A 147 -3.27 5.87 -6.78
C SER A 147 -4.63 5.35 -7.27
N TYR A 148 -5.27 4.41 -6.57
CA TYR A 148 -6.56 3.88 -7.00
C TYR A 148 -7.68 4.94 -6.96
N LYS A 149 -7.64 5.90 -6.01
CA LYS A 149 -8.58 7.04 -6.02
C LYS A 149 -8.41 7.91 -7.26
N ILE A 150 -7.16 8.17 -7.68
CA ILE A 150 -6.86 8.90 -8.92
C ILE A 150 -7.42 8.13 -10.11
N TYR A 151 -7.13 6.83 -10.23
CA TYR A 151 -7.63 5.99 -11.31
C TYR A 151 -9.17 5.97 -11.40
N LYS A 152 -9.87 5.86 -10.27
CA LYS A 152 -11.35 5.84 -10.26
C LYS A 152 -11.95 7.13 -10.82
N LYS A 153 -11.32 8.28 -10.59
CA LYS A 153 -11.79 9.56 -11.13
C LYS A 153 -11.29 9.82 -12.54
N TYR A 154 -10.07 9.41 -12.84
CA TYR A 154 -9.38 9.58 -14.11
C TYR A 154 -8.89 8.22 -14.61
N PRO A 155 -9.76 7.41 -15.23
CA PRO A 155 -9.35 6.15 -15.85
C PRO A 155 -8.23 6.39 -16.87
N GLU A 156 -7.36 5.39 -17.05
CA GLU A 156 -6.24 5.43 -18.01
C GLU A 156 -5.19 6.55 -17.76
N SER A 157 -5.17 7.11 -16.55
CA SER A 157 -4.22 8.16 -16.16
C SER A 157 -2.96 7.65 -15.47
N LEU A 158 -2.87 6.36 -15.14
CA LEU A 158 -1.74 5.78 -14.44
C LEU A 158 -1.00 4.80 -15.33
N PHE A 159 0.33 4.83 -15.28
CA PHE A 159 1.18 4.04 -16.17
C PHE A 159 2.31 3.34 -15.43
N LEU A 160 2.74 2.20 -15.97
CA LEU A 160 4.03 1.59 -15.67
C LEU A 160 4.84 1.56 -16.96
N THR A 161 6.10 1.99 -16.88
CA THR A 161 7.07 1.83 -17.96
C THR A 161 8.12 0.77 -17.60
N PRO A 162 8.38 -0.21 -18.50
CA PRO A 162 9.45 -1.19 -18.29
C PRO A 162 10.85 -0.60 -18.48
N TYR A 163 10.95 0.62 -19.02
CA TYR A 163 12.20 1.27 -19.37
C TYR A 163 12.81 2.05 -18.21
N ALA A 164 11.98 2.56 -17.27
CA ALA A 164 12.47 3.14 -16.02
C ALA A 164 12.67 2.02 -14.98
N ARG A 165 13.90 1.57 -14.80
CA ARG A 165 14.22 0.37 -14.02
C ARG A 165 14.84 0.70 -12.66
N ALA A 166 14.32 0.11 -11.60
CA ALA A 166 14.81 0.29 -10.23
C ALA A 166 14.97 -1.06 -9.50
N LEU A 167 15.90 -1.12 -8.56
CA LEU A 167 16.07 -2.21 -7.62
C LEU A 167 15.56 -1.78 -6.25
N HIS A 168 14.80 -2.64 -5.60
CA HIS A 168 14.35 -2.44 -4.22
C HIS A 168 15.14 -3.39 -3.31
N LEU A 169 16.04 -2.82 -2.50
CA LEU A 169 16.93 -3.57 -1.63
C LEU A 169 16.12 -4.25 -0.51
N PRO A 170 16.51 -5.45 -0.07
CA PRO A 170 15.80 -6.12 1.02
C PRO A 170 15.89 -5.28 2.30
N PRO A 171 14.80 -5.19 3.08
CA PRO A 171 14.80 -4.45 4.33
C PRO A 171 15.82 -5.04 5.30
N GLN A 172 16.60 -4.18 5.97
CA GLN A 172 17.70 -4.60 6.85
C GLN A 172 17.21 -5.35 8.10
N ILE A 173 15.96 -5.10 8.57
CA ILE A 173 15.37 -5.78 9.73
C ILE A 173 13.87 -6.01 9.49
N ARG A 174 13.43 -7.29 9.48
CA ARG A 174 12.00 -7.66 9.51
C ARG A 174 11.65 -8.32 10.85
N ASN A 175 11.39 -7.50 11.87
CA ASN A 175 10.76 -8.01 13.09
C ASN A 175 9.26 -7.76 13.04
N SER A 176 8.50 -8.80 12.68
CA SER A 176 7.04 -8.74 12.82
C SER A 176 6.70 -8.65 14.31
N ASN A 177 6.19 -7.48 14.69
CA ASN A 177 5.69 -7.27 16.04
C ASN A 177 4.16 -7.25 16.02
N ARG A 178 3.54 -7.46 17.18
CA ARG A 178 2.08 -7.54 17.29
C ARG A 178 1.33 -6.37 16.64
N LEU A 179 1.87 -5.15 16.67
CA LEU A 179 1.22 -3.99 16.02
C LEU A 179 1.19 -4.14 14.50
N GLN A 180 2.27 -4.65 13.91
CA GLN A 180 2.33 -4.90 12.48
C GLN A 180 1.25 -5.90 12.05
N GLU A 181 1.00 -6.95 12.84
CA GLU A 181 -0.07 -7.91 12.54
C GLU A 181 -1.46 -7.25 12.50
N TYR A 182 -1.73 -6.29 13.41
CA TYR A 182 -2.98 -5.54 13.42
C TYR A 182 -3.07 -4.55 12.25
N ILE A 183 -1.99 -3.85 11.89
CA ILE A 183 -1.96 -2.97 10.70
C ILE A 183 -2.21 -3.78 9.43
N VAL A 184 -1.48 -4.89 9.28
CA VAL A 184 -1.61 -5.82 8.15
C VAL A 184 -3.04 -6.35 8.05
N THR A 185 -3.72 -6.60 9.16
CA THR A 185 -5.11 -7.07 9.14
C THR A 185 -6.11 -5.92 8.88
N ALA A 186 -6.10 -4.86 9.68
CA ALA A 186 -7.14 -3.83 9.68
C ALA A 186 -7.11 -2.91 8.46
N TYR A 187 -5.94 -2.50 7.96
CA TYR A 187 -5.87 -1.50 6.88
C TYR A 187 -6.42 -2.05 5.56
N PRO A 188 -6.06 -3.27 5.11
CA PRO A 188 -6.66 -3.84 3.91
C PRO A 188 -8.16 -4.11 4.02
N ILE A 189 -8.67 -4.41 5.22
CA ILE A 189 -10.11 -4.57 5.46
C ILE A 189 -10.81 -3.21 5.31
N SER A 190 -10.27 -2.15 5.92
CA SER A 190 -10.78 -0.79 5.76
C SER A 190 -10.75 -0.33 4.30
N PHE A 191 -9.63 -0.57 3.61
CA PHE A 191 -9.47 -0.27 2.19
C PHE A 191 -10.59 -0.88 1.36
N PHE A 192 -10.91 -2.17 1.56
CA PHE A 192 -11.99 -2.83 0.83
C PHE A 192 -13.34 -2.11 1.03
N TYR A 193 -13.72 -1.82 2.27
CA TYR A 193 -15.00 -1.17 2.56
C TYR A 193 -15.11 0.26 2.03
N ASN A 194 -13.99 0.98 1.97
CA ASN A 194 -13.98 2.41 1.61
C ASN A 194 -13.70 2.67 0.13
N ASN A 195 -13.05 1.74 -0.56
CA ASN A 195 -12.57 1.99 -1.92
C ASN A 195 -13.16 1.05 -2.96
N ILE A 196 -13.63 -0.14 -2.57
CA ILE A 196 -14.24 -1.12 -3.49
C ILE A 196 -15.76 -1.04 -3.39
N GLU A 197 -16.44 -1.16 -4.54
CA GLU A 197 -17.89 -1.19 -4.60
C GLU A 197 -18.46 -2.36 -3.78
N GLN A 198 -19.46 -2.09 -2.93
CA GLN A 198 -19.97 -3.01 -1.92
C GLN A 198 -21.07 -3.96 -2.43
N THR A 199 -20.90 -4.48 -3.65
CA THR A 199 -21.78 -5.48 -4.26
C THR A 199 -21.66 -6.84 -3.55
N LEU A 200 -22.69 -7.68 -3.67
CA LEU A 200 -22.66 -9.04 -3.09
C LEU A 200 -21.49 -9.86 -3.65
N LYS A 201 -21.26 -9.80 -4.96
CA LYS A 201 -20.13 -10.46 -5.64
C LYS A 201 -18.78 -10.04 -5.04
N ASN A 202 -18.53 -8.74 -4.89
CA ASN A 202 -17.25 -8.25 -4.36
C ASN A 202 -17.06 -8.65 -2.89
N LYS A 203 -18.13 -8.64 -2.08
CA LYS A 203 -18.09 -9.11 -0.69
C LYS A 203 -17.75 -10.60 -0.60
N LEU A 204 -18.33 -11.45 -1.44
CA LEU A 204 -18.00 -12.88 -1.48
C LEU A 204 -16.54 -13.12 -1.89
N VAL A 205 -16.06 -12.42 -2.92
CA VAL A 205 -14.66 -12.49 -3.37
C VAL A 205 -13.69 -11.98 -2.29
N PHE A 206 -14.07 -10.92 -1.56
CA PHE A 206 -13.29 -10.41 -0.44
C PHE A 206 -13.20 -11.40 0.73
N ILE A 207 -14.33 -12.02 1.12
CA ILE A 207 -14.35 -13.04 2.19
C ILE A 207 -13.46 -14.22 1.79
N TRP A 208 -13.58 -14.71 0.55
CA TRP A 208 -12.73 -15.77 0.03
C TRP A 208 -11.24 -15.39 0.07
N SER A 209 -10.92 -14.14 -0.27
CA SER A 209 -9.56 -13.61 -0.20
C SER A 209 -9.01 -13.50 1.22
N GLU A 210 -9.84 -13.09 2.19
CA GLU A 210 -9.41 -13.04 3.60
C GLU A 210 -9.24 -14.45 4.20
N ILE A 211 -10.06 -15.43 3.82
CA ILE A 211 -9.85 -16.84 4.20
C ILE A 211 -8.49 -17.31 3.70
N GLY A 212 -8.22 -17.15 2.39
CA GLY A 212 -6.93 -17.52 1.80
C GLY A 212 -5.76 -16.81 2.47
N ARG A 213 -5.91 -15.52 2.76
CA ARG A 213 -4.90 -14.72 3.45
C ARG A 213 -4.61 -15.24 4.87
N ILE A 214 -5.63 -15.60 5.64
CA ILE A 214 -5.46 -16.18 6.98
C ILE A 214 -4.69 -17.49 6.89
N ILE A 215 -5.10 -18.40 5.99
CA ILE A 215 -4.44 -19.69 5.78
C ILE A 215 -2.97 -19.48 5.42
N LEU A 216 -2.68 -18.66 4.41
CA LEU A 216 -1.31 -18.40 3.96
C LEU A 216 -0.43 -17.80 5.07
N ARG A 217 -0.97 -16.85 5.85
CA ARG A 217 -0.23 -16.24 6.97
C ARG A 217 0.04 -17.25 8.09
N ILE A 218 -0.89 -18.15 8.39
CA ILE A 218 -0.68 -19.21 9.38
C ILE A 218 0.37 -20.19 8.88
N VAL A 219 0.28 -20.64 7.62
CA VAL A 219 1.23 -21.58 7.01
C VAL A 219 2.65 -21.01 7.04
N TRP A 220 2.85 -19.74 6.67
CA TRP A 220 4.17 -19.10 6.73
C TRP A 220 4.64 -18.76 8.14
N ALA A 221 3.75 -18.75 9.13
CA ALA A 221 4.11 -18.53 10.52
C ALA A 221 4.49 -19.82 11.26
N LEU A 222 4.23 -21.01 10.71
CA LEU A 222 4.59 -22.28 11.33
C LEU A 222 6.12 -22.41 11.48
N PRO A 223 6.62 -23.01 12.58
CA PRO A 223 5.89 -23.50 13.76
C PRO A 223 5.70 -22.44 14.88
N ASN A 224 5.89 -21.15 14.60
CA ASN A 224 5.87 -20.09 15.62
C ASN A 224 4.45 -19.81 16.17
N ALA A 225 4.09 -20.49 17.26
CA ALA A 225 2.79 -20.35 17.92
C ALA A 225 2.46 -18.92 18.36
N LYS A 226 3.46 -18.11 18.74
CA LYS A 226 3.25 -16.71 19.12
C LYS A 226 2.81 -15.87 17.92
N SER A 227 3.42 -16.07 16.76
CA SER A 227 3.03 -15.41 15.51
C SER A 227 1.62 -15.82 15.08
N ILE A 228 1.28 -17.11 15.15
CA ILE A 228 -0.06 -17.62 14.83
C ILE A 228 -1.11 -17.00 15.76
N ARG A 229 -0.83 -16.95 17.07
CA ARG A 229 -1.70 -16.29 18.05
C ARG A 229 -1.90 -14.81 17.72
N ASN A 230 -0.84 -14.09 17.33
CA ASN A 230 -0.94 -12.68 16.95
C ASN A 230 -1.79 -12.48 15.69
N ILE A 231 -1.68 -13.37 14.69
CA ILE A 231 -2.51 -13.34 13.48
C ILE A 231 -3.99 -13.52 13.88
N ILE A 232 -4.32 -14.58 14.60
CA ILE A 232 -5.71 -14.89 15.00
C ILE A 232 -6.30 -13.75 15.83
N THR A 233 -5.58 -13.28 16.86
CA THR A 233 -6.06 -12.18 17.72
C THR A 233 -6.24 -10.88 16.96
N SER A 234 -5.38 -10.57 15.98
CA SER A 234 -5.56 -9.39 15.13
C SER A 234 -6.87 -9.43 14.34
N TYR A 235 -7.28 -10.59 13.82
CA TYR A 235 -8.57 -10.74 13.11
C TYR A 235 -9.75 -10.63 14.06
N VAL A 236 -9.72 -11.34 15.19
CA VAL A 236 -10.79 -11.29 16.20
C VAL A 236 -11.04 -9.86 16.66
N ASP A 237 -9.98 -9.13 17.02
CA ASP A 237 -10.12 -7.75 17.49
C ASP A 237 -10.55 -6.79 16.38
N THR A 238 -10.06 -6.98 15.16
CA THR A 238 -10.47 -6.16 13.99
C THR A 238 -11.95 -6.36 13.68
N VAL A 239 -12.46 -7.59 13.76
CA VAL A 239 -13.90 -7.89 13.56
C VAL A 239 -14.75 -7.29 14.68
N LYS A 240 -14.31 -7.41 15.94
CA LYS A 240 -14.98 -6.74 17.07
C LYS A 240 -15.10 -5.23 16.89
N HIS A 241 -14.10 -4.60 16.26
CA HIS A 241 -14.05 -3.16 16.00
C HIS A 241 -14.38 -2.80 14.55
N ILE A 242 -15.10 -3.65 13.81
CA ILE A 242 -15.28 -3.46 12.36
C ILE A 242 -15.96 -2.14 12.00
N LYS A 243 -16.86 -1.64 12.84
CA LYS A 243 -17.51 -0.32 12.65
C LYS A 243 -16.50 0.82 12.69
N ASN A 244 -15.50 0.75 13.57
CA ASN A 244 -14.41 1.74 13.67
C ASN A 244 -13.46 1.60 12.48
N VAL A 245 -13.07 0.37 12.14
CA VAL A 245 -12.19 0.07 10.99
C VAL A 245 -12.76 0.63 9.69
N LYS A 246 -14.07 0.47 9.44
CA LYS A 246 -14.76 1.06 8.29
C LYS A 246 -14.70 2.59 8.27
N LYS A 247 -14.72 3.23 9.44
CA LYS A 247 -14.57 4.68 9.58
C LYS A 247 -13.10 5.14 9.61
N GLU A 248 -12.15 4.22 9.38
CA GLU A 248 -10.70 4.46 9.47
C GLU A 248 -10.27 4.93 10.87
N ASP A 249 -11.01 4.53 11.90
CA ASP A 249 -10.65 4.70 13.29
C ASP A 249 -9.93 3.44 13.79
N TYR A 250 -8.62 3.57 13.94
CA TYR A 250 -7.73 2.49 14.39
C TYR A 250 -7.32 2.63 15.85
N SER A 251 -8.04 3.44 16.65
CA SER A 251 -7.67 3.70 18.04
C SER A 251 -7.51 2.43 18.88
N PHE A 252 -8.29 1.38 18.61
CA PHE A 252 -8.17 0.08 19.29
C PHE A 252 -6.80 -0.61 19.09
N ILE A 253 -6.11 -0.31 17.98
CA ILE A 253 -4.77 -0.84 17.68
C ILE A 253 -3.69 -0.10 18.50
N PHE A 254 -3.89 1.20 18.74
CA PHE A 254 -2.87 2.09 19.33
C PHE A 254 -3.11 2.44 20.81
N LYS A 255 -4.28 2.11 21.39
CA LYS A 255 -4.69 2.45 22.76
C LYS A 255 -3.78 1.90 23.89
N GLN A 256 -2.87 0.97 23.62
CA GLN A 256 -2.06 0.30 24.66
C GLN A 256 -0.56 0.61 24.66
N ARG A 257 -0.05 1.52 23.81
CA ARG A 257 1.41 1.78 23.74
C ARG A 257 1.79 3.14 24.33
N LYS A 258 2.31 3.14 25.55
CA LYS A 258 3.30 4.15 25.98
C LYS A 258 4.57 3.87 25.16
N PHE A 259 4.87 4.69 24.17
CA PHE A 259 6.12 4.54 23.42
C PHE A 259 7.27 5.05 24.30
N ASN A 260 8.10 4.13 24.79
CA ASN A 260 9.41 4.48 25.38
C ASN A 260 10.34 4.83 24.21
N THR A 261 10.61 6.11 24.02
CA THR A 261 11.70 6.58 23.17
C THR A 261 12.97 6.64 24.01
N ARG A 262 13.84 5.63 23.88
CA ARG A 262 15.28 5.88 23.98
C ARG A 262 15.69 6.35 22.58
N ILE A 263 15.91 7.66 22.44
CA ILE A 263 16.80 8.23 21.43
C ILE A 263 18.20 8.05 22.00
#